data_AF-A0A8T6ZUL0-F1
#
_entry.id   AF-A0A8T6ZUL0-F1
#
_cell.length_a   1.000
_cell.length_b   1.000
_cell.length_c   1.000
_cell.angle_alpha   90.00
_cell.angle_beta   90.00
_cell.angle_gamma   90.00
#
_symmetry.space_group_name_H-M   'P 1'
#
loop_
_entity.id
_entity.type
_entity.pdbx_description
1 polymer ?
#
loop_
_entity_poly.entity_id
_entity_poly.type
_entity_poly.pdbx_seq_one_letter_code
_entity_poly.pdbx_strand_id
1 'polypeptide(L)'
;MLRTAIGSRVLVAALGLTAALIATDALTQNTSQGVPKQVHLVVDGNRLVASNVRTSGFDELRLRAREDIRKSAEGEAVLLVVTSQRIIAYGLLSGWREIDLVPNERIERVTAEDFAGLVVTSERLLNFNGESGTWGERERRVHQ
;
A
#
# COMPACT_ATOMS: atom_id res chain seq x y z
N MET A 1 -27.76 48.00 -46.70
CA MET A 1 -27.83 47.74 -45.25
C MET A 1 -27.92 46.23 -45.09
N LEU A 2 -27.05 45.46 -44.47
CA LEU A 2 -25.91 45.67 -43.57
C LEU A 2 -25.10 44.34 -43.66
N ARG A 3 -23.82 44.39 -44.06
CA ARG A 3 -22.64 43.79 -43.38
C ARG A 3 -22.69 42.30 -42.96
N THR A 4 -21.71 41.41 -43.18
CA THR A 4 -20.31 41.45 -43.64
C THR A 4 -19.88 39.99 -43.93
N ALA A 5 -18.96 39.81 -44.86
CA ALA A 5 -18.23 38.57 -45.20
C ALA A 5 -17.52 37.93 -43.98
N ILE A 6 -17.08 36.67 -44.06
CA ILE A 6 -15.69 36.19 -44.31
C ILE A 6 -15.84 34.68 -44.54
N GLY A 7 -15.27 33.99 -45.53
CA GLY A 7 -14.10 34.23 -46.35
C GLY A 7 -13.36 32.89 -46.46
N SER A 8 -13.60 32.17 -47.56
CA SER A 8 -12.84 30.99 -47.97
C SER A 8 -11.36 31.34 -48.14
N ARG A 9 -10.46 30.50 -47.62
CA ARG A 9 -9.13 30.25 -48.21
C ARG A 9 -8.45 29.07 -47.52
N VAL A 10 -8.63 27.90 -48.14
CA VAL A 10 -7.67 26.79 -48.08
C VAL A 10 -6.34 27.32 -48.59
N LEU A 11 -5.31 27.31 -47.73
CA LEU A 11 -3.94 27.52 -48.14
C LEU A 11 -3.19 26.21 -47.89
N VAL A 12 -3.08 25.39 -48.92
CA VAL A 12 -2.11 24.29 -48.98
C VAL A 12 -0.77 24.92 -49.30
N ALA A 13 0.09 25.03 -48.29
CA ALA A 13 1.52 25.28 -48.50
C ALA A 13 2.25 23.95 -48.35
N ALA A 14 2.58 23.35 -49.49
CA ALA A 14 3.61 22.32 -49.57
C ALA A 14 4.97 23.02 -49.65
N LEU A 15 5.95 22.60 -48.84
CA LEU A 15 7.37 22.45 -49.19
C LEU A 15 8.22 22.17 -47.94
N GLY A 16 8.69 20.93 -47.84
CA GLY A 16 9.96 20.52 -47.26
C GLY A 16 10.21 20.78 -45.77
N LEU A 17 10.12 19.73 -44.94
CA LEU A 17 11.16 19.36 -43.98
C LEU A 17 10.75 18.06 -43.26
N THR A 18 11.64 17.06 -43.29
CA THR A 18 11.74 15.93 -42.35
C THR A 18 10.45 15.23 -41.92
N ALA A 19 10.30 13.96 -42.34
CA ALA A 19 9.41 13.01 -41.66
C ALA A 19 9.83 12.85 -40.19
N ALA A 20 9.30 13.70 -39.32
CA ALA A 20 9.24 13.43 -37.90
C ALA A 20 8.16 12.35 -37.74
N LEU A 21 8.60 11.11 -37.57
CA LEU A 21 7.76 10.02 -37.10
C LEU A 21 7.25 10.45 -35.71
N ILE A 22 6.07 11.06 -35.64
CA ILE A 22 5.40 11.30 -34.37
C ILE A 22 4.95 9.91 -33.89
N ALA A 23 5.78 9.28 -33.07
CA ALA A 23 5.36 8.16 -32.26
C ALA A 23 4.25 8.68 -31.36
N THR A 24 3.01 8.41 -31.73
CA THR A 24 1.89 8.49 -30.80
C THR A 24 2.12 7.38 -29.78
N ASP A 25 2.78 7.70 -28.67
CA ASP A 25 2.67 6.94 -27.43
C ASP A 25 1.23 7.11 -26.93
N ALA A 26 0.31 6.41 -27.60
CA ALA A 26 -1.06 6.28 -27.18
C ALA A 26 -1.08 5.38 -25.94
N LEU A 27 -0.95 6.04 -24.79
CA LEU A 27 -1.66 5.75 -23.55
C LEU A 27 -1.85 4.26 -23.25
N THR A 28 -0.82 3.61 -22.71
CA THR A 28 -1.05 2.49 -21.81
C THR A 28 -1.32 3.02 -20.40
N GLN A 29 -2.44 3.74 -20.23
CA GLN A 29 -3.02 3.90 -18.90
C GLN A 29 -3.74 2.58 -18.58
N ASN A 30 -2.99 1.60 -18.09
CA ASN A 30 -3.58 0.50 -17.34
C ASN A 30 -4.20 1.11 -16.08
N THR A 31 -5.46 1.54 -16.16
CA THR A 31 -6.29 1.73 -14.98
C THR A 31 -6.65 0.34 -14.47
N SER A 32 -5.68 -0.37 -13.88
CA SER A 32 -6.02 -1.33 -12.86
C SER A 32 -6.80 -0.54 -11.83
N GLN A 33 -8.11 -0.76 -11.73
CA GLN A 33 -8.92 -0.24 -10.65
C GLN A 33 -8.41 -0.92 -9.37
N GLY A 34 -7.30 -0.42 -8.83
CA GLY A 34 -6.72 -0.89 -7.59
C GLY A 34 -7.72 -0.66 -6.47
N VAL A 35 -7.68 -1.51 -5.44
CA VAL A 35 -8.46 -1.29 -4.23
C VAL A 35 -8.04 0.07 -3.68
N PRO A 36 -8.97 1.03 -3.50
CA PRO A 36 -8.59 2.35 -2.99
C PRO A 36 -8.04 2.17 -1.57
N LYS A 37 -6.97 2.88 -1.25
CA LYS A 37 -6.42 2.89 0.11
C LYS A 37 -7.48 3.36 1.11
N GLN A 38 -7.82 2.50 2.06
CA GLN A 38 -8.85 2.71 3.08
C GLN A 38 -8.29 2.81 4.49
N VAL A 39 -7.00 2.51 4.68
CA VAL A 39 -6.33 2.61 5.97
C VAL A 39 -5.02 3.37 5.85
N HIS A 40 -4.70 4.15 6.89
CA HIS A 40 -3.41 4.84 7.01
C HIS A 40 -2.84 4.63 8.40
N LEU A 41 -1.53 4.38 8.48
CA LEU A 41 -0.82 4.31 9.75
C LEU A 41 -0.29 5.70 10.12
N VAL A 42 -0.54 6.12 11.35
CA VAL A 42 0.10 7.28 11.98
C VAL A 42 0.77 6.82 13.27
N VAL A 43 2.03 7.22 13.45
CA VAL A 43 2.76 6.98 14.70
C VAL A 43 2.76 8.27 15.50
N ASP A 44 2.19 8.23 16.70
CA ASP A 44 2.08 9.36 17.61
C ASP A 44 2.66 9.01 18.99
N GLY A 45 3.92 9.36 19.21
CA GLY A 45 4.65 9.01 20.43
C GLY A 45 4.74 7.50 20.64
N ASN A 46 4.06 6.99 21.67
CA ASN A 46 3.96 5.56 21.96
C ASN A 46 2.64 4.92 21.49
N ARG A 47 1.94 5.56 20.57
CA ARG A 47 0.69 5.07 19.99
C ARG A 47 0.85 4.83 18.49
N LEU A 48 0.24 3.74 18.03
CA LEU A 48 -0.10 3.51 16.64
C LEU A 48 -1.56 3.91 16.46
N VAL A 49 -1.82 4.73 15.45
CA VAL A 49 -3.16 5.19 15.11
C VAL A 49 -3.47 4.71 13.70
N ALA A 50 -4.53 3.92 13.55
CA ALA A 50 -5.04 3.51 12.26
C ALA A 50 -6.20 4.44 11.90
N SER A 51 -6.02 5.25 10.86
CA SER A 51 -7.13 5.99 10.27
C SER A 51 -7.92 5.05 9.38
N ASN A 52 -9.19 4.84 9.71
CA ASN A 52 -10.12 3.99 8.96
C ASN A 52 -11.01 4.90 8.10
N VAL A 53 -10.69 5.01 6.81
CA VAL A 53 -11.37 5.90 5.87
C VAL A 53 -12.84 5.49 5.71
N ARG A 54 -13.13 4.19 5.72
CA ARG A 54 -14.48 3.65 5.54
C ARG A 54 -15.43 4.10 6.65
N THR A 55 -14.96 4.13 7.91
CA THR A 55 -15.76 4.56 9.06
C THR A 55 -15.54 6.01 9.44
N SER A 56 -14.59 6.70 8.79
CA SER A 56 -14.09 8.03 9.21
C SER A 56 -13.60 8.04 10.67
N GLY A 57 -13.11 6.90 11.15
CA GLY A 57 -12.69 6.68 12.52
C GLY A 57 -11.19 6.57 12.69
N PHE A 58 -10.75 6.53 13.94
CA PHE A 58 -9.37 6.28 14.33
C PHE A 58 -9.34 5.20 15.41
N ASP A 59 -8.58 4.15 15.17
CA ASP A 59 -8.34 3.10 16.15
C ASP A 59 -6.92 3.22 16.68
N GLU A 60 -6.76 3.20 18.00
CA GLU A 60 -5.45 3.37 18.64
C GLU A 60 -4.96 2.07 19.26
N LEU A 61 -3.65 1.83 19.16
CA LEU A 61 -2.94 0.80 19.90
C LEU A 61 -1.72 1.41 20.58
N ARG A 62 -1.54 1.11 21.86
CA ARG A 62 -0.40 1.60 22.64
C ARG A 62 0.76 0.60 22.61
N LEU A 63 1.96 1.11 22.33
CA LEU A 63 3.20 0.34 22.44
C LEU A 63 3.52 0.05 23.91
N ARG A 64 4.04 -1.15 24.16
CA ARG A 64 4.52 -1.63 25.46
C ARG A 64 5.76 -0.83 25.89
N ALA A 65 6.13 -0.94 27.16
CA ALA A 65 7.32 -0.28 27.67
C ALA A 65 8.58 -0.78 26.96
N ARG A 66 9.44 0.15 26.51
CA ARG A 66 10.66 -0.15 25.75
C ARG A 66 10.41 -0.93 24.45
N GLU A 67 9.18 -0.89 23.94
CA GLU A 67 8.86 -1.40 22.60
C GLU A 67 9.17 -0.29 21.60
N ASP A 68 9.87 -0.65 20.54
CA ASP A 68 10.28 0.28 19.49
C ASP A 68 9.96 -0.28 18.11
N ILE A 69 9.53 0.60 17.21
CA ILE A 69 9.12 0.22 15.85
C ILE A 69 10.36 -0.03 15.01
N ARG A 70 10.42 -1.21 14.38
CA ARG A 70 11.53 -1.63 13.52
C ARG A 70 11.20 -1.47 12.04
N LYS A 71 9.97 -1.79 11.66
CA LYS A 71 9.49 -1.74 10.27
C LYS A 71 7.98 -1.58 10.22
N SER A 72 7.47 -1.01 9.15
CA SER A 72 6.05 -1.01 8.85
C SER A 72 5.80 -1.24 7.37
N ALA A 73 4.58 -1.68 7.04
CA ALA A 73 4.08 -1.75 5.69
C ALA A 73 2.58 -1.42 5.69
N GLU A 74 2.10 -0.78 4.63
CA GLU A 74 0.70 -0.42 4.46
C GLU A 74 0.21 -0.96 3.13
N GLY A 75 -0.88 -1.72 3.16
CA GLY A 75 -1.68 -2.08 2.00
C GLY A 75 -2.97 -1.27 1.99
N GLU A 76 -3.93 -1.68 1.17
CA GLU A 76 -5.13 -0.87 0.94
C GLU A 76 -6.17 -1.00 2.05
N ALA A 77 -6.22 -2.15 2.72
CA ALA A 77 -7.11 -2.40 3.85
C ALA A 77 -6.39 -3.07 5.02
N VAL A 78 -5.04 -3.05 5.02
CA VAL A 78 -4.22 -3.71 6.03
C VAL A 78 -2.97 -2.88 6.37
N LEU A 79 -2.62 -2.84 7.65
CA LEU A 79 -1.37 -2.25 8.13
C LEU A 79 -0.56 -3.34 8.84
N LEU A 80 0.75 -3.32 8.68
CA LEU A 80 1.69 -4.12 9.47
C LEU A 80 2.70 -3.22 10.15
N VAL A 81 2.95 -3.46 11.43
CA VAL A 81 3.97 -2.80 12.22
C VAL A 81 4.74 -3.86 12.98
N VAL A 82 6.02 -3.94 12.70
CA VAL A 82 6.96 -4.82 13.36
C VAL A 82 7.71 -4.02 14.41
N THR A 83 7.69 -4.51 15.65
CA THR A 83 8.39 -3.89 16.79
C THR A 83 9.52 -4.79 17.26
N SER A 84 10.25 -4.35 18.30
CA SER A 84 11.24 -5.18 19.00
C SER A 84 10.64 -6.35 19.79
N GLN A 85 9.32 -6.42 19.94
CA GLN A 85 8.66 -7.41 20.81
C GLN A 85 7.63 -8.26 20.08
N ARG A 86 6.96 -7.71 19.07
CA ARG A 86 5.82 -8.36 18.40
C ARG A 86 5.60 -7.80 17.01
N ILE A 87 4.77 -8.50 16.25
CA ILE A 87 4.21 -8.03 14.99
C ILE A 87 2.77 -7.64 15.27
N ILE A 88 2.44 -6.41 14.92
CA ILE A 88 1.13 -5.81 15.08
C ILE A 88 0.54 -5.63 13.69
N ALA A 89 -0.70 -6.06 13.51
CA ALA A 89 -1.45 -5.85 12.28
C ALA A 89 -2.74 -5.11 12.57
N TYR A 90 -3.20 -4.35 11.58
CA TYR A 90 -4.53 -3.76 11.57
C TYR A 90 -5.22 -4.21 10.29
N GLY A 91 -6.42 -4.75 10.42
CA GLY A 91 -7.31 -4.98 9.27
C GLY A 91 -8.48 -4.00 9.31
N LEU A 92 -8.86 -3.45 8.16
CA LEU A 92 -9.99 -2.51 8.02
C LEU A 92 -11.26 -2.98 8.75
N LEU A 93 -11.54 -4.29 8.70
CA LEU A 93 -12.74 -4.89 9.29
C LEU A 93 -12.46 -5.57 10.64
N SER A 94 -11.21 -5.98 10.89
CA SER A 94 -10.86 -6.76 12.07
C SER A 94 -10.28 -5.93 13.22
N GLY A 95 -9.83 -4.71 12.94
CA GLY A 95 -9.08 -3.88 13.89
C GLY A 95 -7.68 -4.44 14.18
N TRP A 96 -7.11 -3.99 15.31
CA TRP A 96 -5.77 -4.36 15.77
C TRP A 96 -5.68 -5.83 16.19
N ARG A 97 -4.60 -6.50 15.79
CA ARG A 97 -4.22 -7.86 16.15
C ARG A 97 -2.71 -7.93 16.33
N GLU A 98 -2.25 -8.88 17.15
CA GLU A 98 -0.83 -9.00 17.45
C GLU A 98 -0.40 -10.46 17.56
N ILE A 99 0.88 -10.70 17.27
CA ILE A 99 1.57 -11.95 17.53
C ILE A 99 2.97 -11.65 18.04
N ASP A 100 3.37 -12.27 19.15
CA ASP A 100 4.68 -12.02 19.75
C ASP A 100 5.81 -12.62 18.89
N LEU A 101 6.95 -11.94 18.86
CA LEU A 101 8.18 -12.48 18.28
C LEU A 101 8.78 -13.53 19.22
N VAL A 102 9.35 -14.59 18.66
CA VAL A 102 10.10 -15.57 19.45
C VAL A 102 11.55 -15.09 19.67
N PRO A 103 12.27 -15.63 20.68
CA PRO A 103 13.64 -15.21 20.95
C PRO A 103 14.56 -15.38 19.74
N ASN A 104 15.37 -14.35 19.46
CA ASN A 104 16.31 -14.29 18.33
C ASN A 104 15.66 -14.34 16.93
N GLU A 105 14.33 -14.25 16.83
CA GLU A 105 13.63 -14.15 15.55
C GLU A 105 14.02 -12.86 14.82
N ARG A 106 14.55 -13.00 13.60
CA ARG A 106 14.95 -11.85 12.77
C ARG A 106 13.97 -11.64 11.65
N ILE A 107 13.63 -10.37 11.40
CA ILE A 107 12.70 -9.97 10.35
C ILE A 107 13.45 -9.83 9.05
N GLU A 108 13.06 -10.63 8.05
CA GLU A 108 13.68 -10.62 6.72
C GLU A 108 12.86 -9.79 5.73
N ARG A 109 11.53 -9.90 5.77
CA ARG A 109 10.62 -9.19 4.88
C ARG A 109 9.30 -8.86 5.57
N VAL A 110 8.73 -7.72 5.21
CA VAL A 110 7.39 -7.28 5.63
C VAL A 110 6.76 -6.66 4.39
N THR A 111 5.59 -7.14 4.01
CA THR A 111 4.81 -6.66 2.86
C THR A 111 3.34 -6.60 3.25
N ALA A 112 2.65 -5.60 2.76
CA ALA A 112 1.21 -5.44 2.91
C ALA A 112 0.64 -5.05 1.54
N GLU A 113 -0.39 -5.76 1.09
CA GLU A 113 -1.03 -5.57 -0.21
C GLU A 113 -2.51 -5.92 -0.09
N ASP A 114 -3.39 -5.10 -0.64
CA ASP A 114 -4.85 -5.24 -0.52
C ASP A 114 -5.29 -5.49 0.94
N PHE A 115 -5.76 -6.71 1.24
CA PHE A 115 -6.19 -7.17 2.55
C PHE A 115 -5.19 -8.13 3.22
N ALA A 116 -4.03 -8.37 2.61
CA ALA A 116 -3.07 -9.37 3.03
C ALA A 116 -1.79 -8.75 3.59
N GLY A 117 -1.39 -9.21 4.77
CA GLY A 117 -0.06 -8.98 5.32
C GLY A 117 0.81 -10.22 5.16
N LEU A 118 2.09 -10.04 4.81
CA LEU A 118 3.09 -11.10 4.82
C LEU A 118 4.32 -10.64 5.60
N VAL A 119 4.72 -11.44 6.58
CA VAL A 119 5.99 -11.28 7.29
C VAL A 119 6.82 -12.55 7.12
N VAL A 120 8.05 -12.38 6.65
CA VAL A 120 9.05 -13.46 6.56
C VAL A 120 10.08 -13.21 7.63
N THR A 121 10.29 -14.19 8.49
CA THR A 121 11.30 -14.15 9.55
C THR A 121 12.31 -15.28 9.38
N SER A 122 13.36 -15.28 10.20
CA SER A 122 14.32 -16.40 10.26
C SER A 122 13.68 -17.72 10.69
N GLU A 123 12.60 -17.65 11.48
CA GLU A 123 11.98 -18.82 12.09
C GLU A 123 10.73 -19.30 11.33
N ARG A 124 9.95 -18.38 10.75
CA ARG A 124 8.60 -18.68 10.24
C ARG A 124 8.14 -17.71 9.16
N LEU A 125 7.12 -18.16 8.45
CA LEU A 125 6.32 -17.36 7.53
C LEU A 125 5.00 -17.07 8.22
N LEU A 126 4.62 -15.79 8.24
CA LEU A 126 3.40 -15.31 8.87
C LEU A 126 2.57 -14.58 7.82
N ASN A 127 1.32 -14.99 7.62
CA ASN A 127 0.37 -14.24 6.82
C ASN A 127 -0.76 -13.72 7.71
N PHE A 128 -1.18 -12.50 7.45
CA PHE A 128 -2.31 -11.87 8.13
C PHE A 128 -3.45 -11.65 7.13
N ASN A 129 -4.66 -12.08 7.50
CA ASN A 129 -5.86 -11.76 6.75
C ASN A 129 -6.55 -10.56 7.41
N GLY A 130 -6.56 -9.42 6.74
CA GLY A 130 -7.14 -8.16 7.24
C GLY A 130 -8.68 -8.11 7.25
N GLU A 131 -9.36 -9.06 6.60
CA GLU A 131 -10.82 -9.19 6.70
C GLU A 131 -11.21 -9.95 7.98
N SER A 132 -10.61 -11.12 8.21
CA SER A 132 -10.93 -11.98 9.37
C SER A 132 -10.15 -11.63 10.63
N GLY A 133 -9.01 -10.94 10.50
CA GLY A 133 -8.08 -10.65 11.59
C GLY A 133 -7.29 -11.88 12.06
N THR A 134 -7.18 -12.91 11.23
CA THR A 134 -6.51 -14.17 11.60
C THR A 134 -5.06 -14.19 11.11
N TRP A 135 -4.18 -14.69 11.97
CA TRP A 135 -2.81 -15.05 11.61
C TRP A 135 -2.74 -16.50 11.14
N GLY A 136 -2.07 -16.72 10.02
CA GLY A 136 -1.56 -18.03 9.62
C GLY A 136 -0.05 -18.07 9.85
N GLU A 137 0.43 -19.22 10.31
CA GLU A 137 1.84 -19.44 10.65
C GLU A 137 2.35 -20.73 10.02
N ARG A 138 3.57 -20.66 9.49
CA ARG A 138 4.29 -21.83 9.00
C ARG A 138 5.77 -21.73 9.36
N GLU A 139 6.24 -22.67 10.16
CA GLU A 139 7.66 -22.81 10.48
C GLU A 139 8.52 -22.98 9.21
N ARG A 140 9.71 -22.39 9.22
CA ARG A 140 10.71 -22.57 8.17
C ARG A 140 11.64 -23.71 8.56
N ARG A 141 11.57 -24.81 7.80
CA ARG A 141 12.62 -25.83 7.85
C ARG A 141 13.80 -25.38 7.02
N VAL A 142 14.72 -24.66 7.63
CA VAL A 142 16.03 -24.41 7.00
C VAL A 142 16.81 -25.71 7.05
N HIS A 143 16.95 -26.41 5.92
CA HIS A 143 17.89 -27.53 5.84
C HIS A 143 19.29 -26.92 5.90
N GLN A 144 20.00 -27.18 6.99
CA GLN A 144 21.42 -26.85 7.14
C GLN A 144 22.27 -27.91 6.45
#